data_AF-A0A454QUB4-F1
#
_entry.id   AF-A0A454QUB4-F1
#
_cell.length_a   1.000
_cell.length_b   1.000
_cell.length_c   1.000
_cell.angle_alpha   90.00
_cell.angle_beta   90.00
_cell.angle_gamma   90.00
#
_symmetry.space_group_name_H-M   'P 1'
#
loop_
_entity.id
_entity.type
_entity.pdbx_description
1 polymer ?
#
loop_
_entity_poly.entity_id
_entity_poly.type
_entity_poly.pdbx_seq_one_letter_code
_entity_poly.pdbx_strand_id
1 'polypeptide(L)'
;MNNMLMQRIVDEVVFRLKQRAGKTLVLTVFQLRDASVQESVHQYASLQIRYVDLPLLRQLAENETSDRAAIQIHEALAWGLHIQLSLQRHFLNAIELKTLARLPLSWCDEQGQPIYLHHNRLLSYADIAQLSSGILVLQRKCCVTALAREAAITRNIQLIRQE
;
A
#
# COMPACT_ATOMS: atom_id res chain seq x y z
N MET A 1 -39.94 7.40 22.01
CA MET A 1 -39.47 5.99 21.98
C MET A 1 -38.55 5.70 20.79
N ASN A 2 -38.81 6.24 19.58
CA ASN A 2 -37.95 6.08 18.39
C ASN A 2 -36.51 6.62 18.53
N ASN A 3 -36.33 7.76 19.21
CA ASN A 3 -35.00 8.38 19.31
C ASN A 3 -34.00 7.54 20.13
N MET A 4 -34.45 6.79 21.14
CA MET A 4 -33.55 5.93 21.93
C MET A 4 -33.10 4.69 21.15
N LEU A 5 -33.98 4.08 20.34
CA LEU A 5 -33.62 2.97 19.46
C LEU A 5 -32.68 3.43 18.34
N MET A 6 -32.97 4.58 17.73
CA MET A 6 -32.09 5.18 16.73
C MET A 6 -30.70 5.48 17.30
N GLN A 7 -30.63 6.09 18.48
CA GLN A 7 -29.34 6.37 19.14
C GLN A 7 -28.56 5.09 19.40
N ARG A 8 -29.21 4.04 19.91
CA ARG A 8 -28.57 2.74 20.14
C ARG A 8 -28.03 2.11 18.86
N ILE A 9 -28.74 2.24 17.74
CA ILE A 9 -28.25 1.76 16.42
C ILE A 9 -27.03 2.57 15.98
N VAL A 10 -27.08 3.89 16.10
CA VAL A 10 -25.95 4.76 15.74
C VAL A 10 -24.72 4.41 16.58
N ASP A 11 -24.87 4.28 17.89
CA ASP A 11 -23.78 3.95 18.80
C ASP A 11 -23.16 2.59 18.47
N GLU A 12 -23.98 1.58 18.16
CA GLU A 12 -23.51 0.25 17.76
C GLU A 12 -22.78 0.28 16.40
N VAL A 13 -23.30 1.01 15.42
CA VAL A 13 -22.65 1.16 14.11
C VAL A 13 -21.31 1.86 14.26
N VAL A 14 -21.25 2.96 15.00
CA VAL A 14 -20.01 3.69 15.27
C VAL A 14 -19.00 2.79 15.99
N PHE A 15 -19.45 2.02 16.99
CA PHE A 15 -18.61 1.07 17.70
C PHE A 15 -18.00 0.02 16.76
N ARG A 16 -18.81 -0.60 15.89
CA ARG A 16 -18.32 -1.58 14.90
C ARG A 16 -17.37 -0.98 13.87
N LEU A 17 -17.66 0.23 13.39
CA LEU A 17 -16.79 0.94 12.45
C LEU A 17 -15.43 1.25 13.08
N LYS A 18 -15.42 1.71 14.34
CA LYS A 18 -14.17 1.94 15.09
C LYS A 18 -13.37 0.65 15.29
N GLN A 19 -14.05 -0.46 15.64
CA GLN A 19 -13.36 -1.75 15.75
C GLN A 19 -12.77 -2.20 14.42
N ARG A 20 -13.52 -2.06 13.32
CA ARG A 20 -13.06 -2.43 11.98
C ARG A 20 -11.87 -1.59 11.53
N ALA A 21 -11.89 -0.28 11.80
CA ALA A 21 -10.86 0.67 11.36
C ALA A 21 -9.44 0.28 11.82
N GLY A 22 -9.30 -0.36 12.99
CA GLY A 22 -8.02 -0.82 13.51
C GLY A 22 -7.62 -2.25 13.13
N LYS A 23 -8.45 -2.96 12.35
CA LYS A 23 -8.20 -4.36 12.00
C LYS A 23 -7.57 -4.49 10.61
N THR A 24 -6.43 -5.17 10.59
CA THR A 24 -5.71 -5.56 9.37
C THR A 24 -5.75 -7.06 9.22
N LEU A 25 -6.21 -7.54 8.05
CA LEU A 25 -6.08 -8.94 7.67
C LEU A 25 -4.71 -9.14 7.02
N VAL A 26 -3.99 -10.19 7.40
CA VAL A 26 -2.69 -10.51 6.81
C VAL A 26 -2.83 -11.80 6.02
N LEU A 27 -2.54 -11.75 4.71
CA LEU A 27 -2.61 -12.90 3.80
C LEU A 27 -1.29 -13.05 3.05
N THR A 28 -0.97 -14.26 2.62
CA THR A 28 0.00 -14.48 1.54
C THR A 28 -0.68 -14.32 0.18
N VAL A 29 0.11 -14.15 -0.89
CA VAL A 29 -0.44 -14.17 -2.27
C VAL A 29 -1.24 -15.44 -2.55
N PHE A 30 -0.80 -16.59 -2.03
CA PHE A 30 -1.52 -17.85 -2.19
C PHE A 30 -2.90 -17.80 -1.50
N GLN A 31 -2.94 -17.40 -0.23
CA GLN A 31 -4.20 -17.30 0.54
C GLN A 31 -5.16 -16.27 -0.07
N LEU A 32 -4.62 -15.19 -0.64
CA LEU A 32 -5.42 -14.15 -1.29
C LEU A 32 -6.20 -14.69 -2.49
N ARG A 33 -5.67 -15.67 -3.24
CA ARG A 33 -6.39 -16.25 -4.40
C ARG A 33 -7.68 -16.94 -3.97
N ASP A 34 -7.68 -17.56 -2.79
CA ASP A 34 -8.84 -18.29 -2.27
C ASP A 34 -9.72 -17.44 -1.34
N ALA A 35 -9.27 -16.24 -0.97
CA ALA A 35 -9.98 -15.37 -0.05
C ALA A 35 -11.28 -14.79 -0.65
N SER A 36 -12.25 -14.51 0.22
CA SER A 36 -13.42 -13.70 -0.11
C SER A 36 -13.18 -12.25 0.30
N VAL A 37 -13.05 -11.36 -0.69
CA VAL A 37 -12.94 -9.91 -0.43
C VAL A 37 -14.18 -9.39 0.29
N GLN A 38 -15.38 -9.85 -0.05
CA GLN A 38 -16.63 -9.39 0.59
C GLN A 38 -16.63 -9.65 2.10
N GLU A 39 -16.25 -10.86 2.52
CA GLU A 39 -16.15 -11.20 3.94
C GLU A 39 -15.07 -10.37 4.65
N SER A 40 -13.95 -10.16 3.96
CA SER A 40 -12.83 -9.36 4.47
C SER A 40 -13.23 -7.91 4.71
N VAL A 41 -13.97 -7.30 3.79
CA VAL A 41 -14.41 -5.90 3.88
C VAL A 41 -15.29 -5.66 5.11
N HIS A 42 -16.12 -6.61 5.52
CA HIS A 42 -17.00 -6.42 6.69
C HIS A 42 -16.24 -6.39 8.02
N GLN A 43 -15.09 -7.05 8.10
CA GLN A 43 -14.35 -7.26 9.36
C GLN A 43 -13.08 -6.42 9.46
N TYR A 44 -12.48 -6.08 8.34
CA TYR A 44 -11.18 -5.43 8.25
C TYR A 44 -11.28 -4.12 7.46
N ALA A 45 -10.47 -3.14 7.84
CA ALA A 45 -10.29 -1.90 7.10
C ALA A 45 -9.04 -1.95 6.21
N SER A 46 -8.08 -2.81 6.56
CA SER A 46 -6.82 -2.94 5.84
C SER A 46 -6.50 -4.40 5.52
N LEU A 47 -5.76 -4.61 4.44
CA LEU A 47 -5.21 -5.89 4.02
C LEU A 47 -3.70 -5.76 3.84
N GLN A 48 -2.93 -6.62 4.48
CA GLN A 48 -1.49 -6.75 4.26
C GLN A 48 -1.20 -8.05 3.52
N ILE A 49 -0.60 -7.94 2.33
CA ILE A 49 -0.27 -9.09 1.48
C ILE A 49 1.23 -9.34 1.56
N ARG A 50 1.61 -10.55 1.98
CA ARG A 50 3.00 -11.00 2.15
C ARG A 50 3.47 -11.85 0.97
N TYR A 51 4.78 -11.85 0.77
CA TYR A 51 5.46 -12.63 -0.27
C TYR A 51 4.99 -12.26 -1.67
N VAL A 52 4.88 -10.95 -1.94
CA VAL A 52 4.50 -10.46 -3.27
C VAL A 52 5.62 -10.73 -4.25
N ASP A 53 5.27 -11.37 -5.36
CA ASP A 53 6.21 -11.76 -6.42
C ASP A 53 6.11 -10.82 -7.63
N LEU A 54 7.13 -10.86 -8.50
CA LEU A 54 7.17 -10.03 -9.69
C LEU A 54 6.00 -10.28 -10.67
N PRO A 55 5.55 -11.53 -10.91
CA PRO A 55 4.39 -11.78 -11.77
C PRO A 55 3.13 -11.03 -11.32
N LEU A 56 2.79 -11.07 -10.02
CA LEU A 56 1.64 -10.33 -9.51
C LEU A 56 1.81 -8.82 -9.72
N LEU A 57 3.00 -8.28 -9.47
CA LEU A 57 3.28 -6.85 -9.68
C LEU A 57 3.16 -6.42 -11.14
N ARG A 58 3.53 -7.27 -12.10
CA ARG A 58 3.32 -6.98 -13.52
C ARG A 58 1.84 -6.94 -13.86
N GLN A 59 1.06 -7.91 -13.39
CA GLN A 59 -0.39 -7.91 -13.59
C GLN A 59 -1.04 -6.64 -13.04
N LEU A 60 -0.65 -6.20 -11.84
CA LEU A 60 -1.14 -4.94 -11.26
C LEU A 60 -0.69 -3.70 -12.06
N ALA A 61 0.53 -3.70 -12.61
CA ALA A 61 1.04 -2.60 -13.41
C ALA A 61 0.35 -2.52 -14.78
N GLU A 62 0.07 -3.65 -15.41
CA GLU A 62 -0.56 -3.75 -16.72
C GLU A 62 -2.10 -3.67 -16.65
N ASN A 63 -2.66 -3.63 -15.42
CA ASN A 63 -4.10 -3.74 -15.15
C ASN A 63 -4.70 -5.02 -15.76
N GLU A 64 -3.90 -6.08 -15.78
CA GLU A 64 -4.30 -7.41 -16.24
C GLU A 64 -4.96 -8.18 -15.10
N THR A 65 -6.03 -8.90 -15.45
CA THR A 65 -6.88 -9.62 -14.49
C THR A 65 -6.81 -11.13 -14.70
N SER A 66 -5.67 -11.64 -15.17
CA SER A 66 -5.51 -13.09 -15.42
C SER A 66 -5.22 -13.88 -14.13
N ASP A 67 -4.51 -13.28 -13.17
CA ASP A 67 -4.29 -13.86 -11.84
C ASP A 67 -5.43 -13.47 -10.90
N ARG A 68 -6.00 -14.48 -10.24
CA ARG A 68 -7.03 -14.31 -9.20
C ARG A 68 -6.57 -13.38 -8.07
N ALA A 69 -5.29 -13.39 -7.70
CA ALA A 69 -4.76 -12.48 -6.69
C ALA A 69 -4.85 -11.02 -7.13
N ALA A 70 -4.57 -10.71 -8.40
CA ALA A 70 -4.69 -9.36 -8.94
C ALA A 70 -6.16 -8.90 -8.94
N ILE A 71 -7.08 -9.77 -9.35
CA ILE A 71 -8.53 -9.51 -9.29
C ILE A 71 -8.94 -9.16 -7.85
N GLN A 72 -8.56 -9.98 -6.87
CA GLN A 72 -8.93 -9.74 -5.46
C GLN A 72 -8.35 -8.42 -4.92
N ILE A 73 -7.15 -8.01 -5.34
CA ILE A 73 -6.59 -6.70 -4.99
C ILE A 73 -7.44 -5.57 -5.58
N HIS A 74 -7.78 -5.64 -6.87
CA HIS A 74 -8.60 -4.63 -7.51
C HIS A 74 -10.01 -4.54 -6.89
N GLU A 75 -10.63 -5.68 -6.58
CA GLU A 75 -11.91 -5.72 -5.87
C GLU A 75 -11.78 -5.10 -4.47
N ALA A 76 -10.77 -5.48 -3.69
CA ALA A 76 -10.54 -4.93 -2.36
C ALA A 76 -10.37 -3.40 -2.38
N LEU A 77 -9.62 -2.87 -3.35
CA LEU A 77 -9.48 -1.44 -3.57
C LEU A 77 -10.82 -0.77 -3.91
N ALA A 78 -11.63 -1.39 -4.78
CA ALA A 78 -12.94 -0.88 -5.14
C ALA A 78 -13.90 -0.82 -3.94
N TRP A 79 -13.76 -1.74 -2.98
CA TRP A 79 -14.49 -1.74 -1.71
C TRP A 79 -13.89 -0.78 -0.65
N GLY A 80 -12.81 -0.08 -0.97
CA GLY A 80 -12.19 0.91 -0.09
C GLY A 80 -11.31 0.31 1.02
N LEU A 81 -10.82 -0.92 0.86
CA LEU A 81 -9.80 -1.46 1.75
C LEU A 81 -8.46 -0.76 1.51
N HIS A 82 -7.76 -0.43 2.59
CA HIS A 82 -6.36 -0.03 2.47
C HIS A 82 -5.49 -1.26 2.25
N ILE A 83 -4.70 -1.29 1.18
CA ILE A 83 -3.87 -2.46 0.85
C ILE A 83 -2.40 -2.11 1.01
N GLN A 84 -1.69 -2.94 1.78
CA GLN A 84 -0.25 -2.90 1.96
C GLN A 84 0.41 -4.13 1.34
N LEU A 85 1.35 -3.93 0.43
CA LEU A 85 2.13 -5.00 -0.19
C LEU A 85 3.51 -5.10 0.45
N SER A 86 3.88 -6.29 0.92
CA SER A 86 5.23 -6.60 1.39
C SER A 86 6.08 -7.15 0.25
N LEU A 87 7.09 -6.38 -0.15
CA LEU A 87 7.97 -6.66 -1.30
C LEU A 87 9.40 -6.85 -0.83
N GLN A 88 10.05 -7.93 -1.27
CA GLN A 88 11.45 -8.14 -0.95
C GLN A 88 12.35 -7.09 -1.61
N ARG A 89 13.30 -6.53 -0.84
CA ARG A 89 14.14 -5.40 -1.29
C ARG A 89 14.88 -5.64 -2.61
N HIS A 90 15.29 -6.87 -2.91
CA HIS A 90 16.01 -7.18 -4.14
C HIS A 90 15.15 -7.05 -5.41
N PHE A 91 13.82 -7.06 -5.28
CA PHE A 91 12.91 -6.84 -6.40
C PHE A 91 12.68 -5.36 -6.74
N LEU A 92 13.11 -4.41 -5.89
CA LEU A 92 12.79 -2.98 -6.08
C LEU A 92 13.33 -2.39 -7.39
N ASN A 93 14.41 -2.95 -7.92
CA ASN A 93 14.95 -2.52 -9.22
C ASN A 93 14.21 -3.14 -10.42
N ALA A 94 13.40 -4.18 -10.21
CA ALA A 94 12.71 -4.92 -11.26
C ALA A 94 11.22 -4.53 -11.42
N ILE A 95 10.67 -3.69 -10.53
CA ILE A 95 9.26 -3.30 -10.57
C ILE A 95 8.98 -2.15 -11.54
N GLU A 96 7.76 -2.13 -12.10
CA GLU A 96 7.26 -1.03 -12.92
C GLU A 96 6.85 0.17 -12.07
N LEU A 97 7.84 0.93 -11.61
CA LEU A 97 7.67 2.01 -10.64
C LEU A 97 6.63 3.06 -11.06
N LYS A 98 6.56 3.41 -12.36
CA LYS A 98 5.62 4.43 -12.85
C LYS A 98 4.17 4.07 -12.61
N THR A 99 3.80 2.84 -12.88
CA THR A 99 2.40 2.42 -12.84
C THR A 99 2.02 2.03 -11.42
N LEU A 100 2.89 1.27 -10.75
CA LEU A 100 2.66 0.82 -9.38
C LEU A 100 2.59 1.98 -8.37
N ALA A 101 3.38 3.04 -8.55
CA ALA A 101 3.33 4.23 -7.69
C ALA A 101 2.03 5.05 -7.83
N ARG A 102 1.25 4.82 -8.89
CA ARG A 102 -0.05 5.50 -9.11
C ARG A 102 -1.21 4.73 -8.49
N LEU A 103 -1.00 3.47 -8.13
CA LEU A 103 -2.01 2.68 -7.46
C LEU A 103 -2.12 3.14 -6.00
N PRO A 104 -3.33 3.12 -5.40
CA PRO A 104 -3.57 3.48 -4.01
C PRO A 104 -3.11 2.36 -3.05
N LEU A 105 -1.84 1.96 -3.17
CA LEU A 105 -1.20 0.90 -2.41
C LEU A 105 -0.15 1.48 -1.48
N SER A 106 -0.07 0.97 -0.26
CA SER A 106 1.09 1.15 0.61
C SER A 106 2.06 -0.01 0.42
N TRP A 107 3.34 0.24 0.70
CA TRP A 107 4.41 -0.73 0.48
C TRP A 107 5.27 -0.83 1.72
N CYS A 108 5.70 -2.04 2.02
CA CYS A 108 6.75 -2.29 2.99
C CYS A 108 7.70 -3.37 2.48
N ASP A 109 8.86 -3.48 3.10
CA ASP A 109 9.74 -4.61 2.84
C ASP A 109 9.31 -5.86 3.61
N GLU A 110 10.14 -6.89 3.57
CA GLU A 110 9.97 -8.13 4.34
C GLU A 110 10.11 -7.96 5.87
N GLN A 111 10.73 -6.85 6.33
CA GLN A 111 10.92 -6.49 7.74
C GLN A 111 9.85 -5.51 8.26
N GLY A 112 8.93 -5.06 7.39
CA GLY A 112 7.92 -4.07 7.71
C GLY A 112 8.39 -2.62 7.60
N GLN A 113 9.60 -2.36 7.11
CA GLN A 113 10.08 -1.01 6.83
C GLN A 113 9.26 -0.40 5.69
N PRO A 114 8.76 0.84 5.81
CA PRO A 114 8.02 1.50 4.74
C PRO A 114 8.83 1.64 3.45
N ILE A 115 8.18 1.36 2.33
CA ILE A 115 8.70 1.61 0.99
C ILE A 115 7.80 2.68 0.35
N TYR A 116 8.44 3.71 -0.20
CA TYR A 116 7.79 4.79 -0.90
C TYR A 116 8.19 4.73 -2.36
N LEU A 117 7.20 4.73 -3.25
CA LEU A 117 7.43 4.69 -4.68
C LEU A 117 7.26 6.09 -5.26
N HIS A 118 8.34 6.69 -5.78
CA HIS A 118 8.29 8.03 -6.36
C HIS A 118 8.23 7.98 -7.88
N HIS A 119 7.13 8.45 -8.46
CA HIS A 119 6.95 8.44 -9.91
C HIS A 119 7.37 9.73 -10.63
N ASN A 120 7.64 10.82 -9.91
CA ASN A 120 7.99 12.10 -10.53
C ASN A 120 9.48 12.17 -10.91
N ARG A 121 9.79 12.99 -11.91
CA ARG A 121 11.18 13.23 -12.36
C ARG A 121 11.97 14.17 -11.45
N LEU A 122 11.29 14.86 -10.54
CA LEU A 122 11.89 15.73 -9.55
C LEU A 122 11.46 15.24 -8.17
N LEU A 123 12.42 15.08 -7.28
CA LEU A 123 12.20 14.86 -5.86
C LEU A 123 12.58 16.14 -5.12
N SER A 124 11.59 16.78 -4.51
CA SER A 124 11.68 18.03 -3.77
C SER A 124 11.55 17.80 -2.25
N TYR A 125 11.76 18.85 -1.46
CA TYR A 125 11.55 18.78 -0.02
C TYR A 125 10.10 18.40 0.34
N ALA A 126 9.11 18.91 -0.41
CA ALA A 126 7.70 18.66 -0.15
C ALA A 126 7.33 17.17 -0.24
N ASP A 127 7.97 16.45 -1.16
CA ASP A 127 7.77 15.01 -1.35
C ASP A 127 8.28 14.17 -0.17
N ILE A 128 9.22 14.71 0.62
CA ILE A 128 9.89 14.01 1.71
C ILE A 128 9.42 14.49 3.09
N ALA A 129 8.93 15.73 3.18
CA ALA A 129 8.65 16.40 4.44
C ALA A 129 7.74 15.58 5.39
N GLN A 130 6.77 14.85 4.81
CA GLN A 130 5.78 14.05 5.52
C GLN A 130 6.12 12.56 5.61
N LEU A 131 7.21 12.11 4.97
CA LEU A 131 7.60 10.70 5.00
C LEU A 131 8.30 10.37 6.32
N SER A 132 8.00 9.19 6.87
CA SER A 132 8.77 8.60 7.96
C SER A 132 10.04 7.90 7.43
N SER A 133 10.89 7.42 8.34
CA SER A 133 12.04 6.58 7.98
C SER A 133 11.62 5.41 7.10
N GLY A 134 12.42 5.06 6.10
CA GLY A 134 12.00 4.11 5.09
C GLY A 134 12.94 4.02 3.90
N ILE A 135 12.46 3.37 2.85
CA ILE A 135 13.12 3.29 1.56
C ILE A 135 12.31 4.12 0.57
N LEU A 136 12.94 5.01 -0.17
CA LEU A 136 12.31 5.77 -1.24
C LEU A 136 12.91 5.34 -2.58
N VAL A 137 12.10 4.67 -3.40
CA VAL A 137 12.46 4.16 -4.72
C VAL A 137 12.19 5.23 -5.77
N LEU A 138 13.22 5.56 -6.53
CA LEU A 138 13.24 6.62 -7.53
C LEU A 138 13.45 6.02 -8.92
N GLN A 139 12.85 6.66 -9.93
CA GLN A 139 13.18 6.38 -11.33
C GLN A 139 14.64 6.75 -11.63
N ARG A 140 15.26 6.04 -12.57
CA ARG A 140 16.66 6.24 -13.03
C ARG A 140 17.03 7.71 -13.27
N LYS A 141 16.16 8.47 -13.94
CA LYS A 141 16.37 9.88 -14.32
C LYS A 141 15.77 10.89 -13.34
N CYS A 142 15.51 10.49 -12.10
CA CYS A 142 14.96 11.40 -11.08
C CYS A 142 16.02 12.37 -10.53
N CYS A 143 15.79 13.66 -10.78
CA CYS A 143 16.54 14.76 -10.19
C CYS A 143 16.17 14.91 -8.71
N VAL A 144 17.15 14.91 -7.83
CA VAL A 144 16.95 15.08 -6.39
C VAL A 144 17.52 16.44 -5.99
N THR A 145 16.70 17.32 -5.42
CA THR A 145 17.18 18.63 -4.96
C THR A 145 18.08 18.48 -3.74
N ALA A 146 18.93 19.49 -3.47
CA ALA A 146 19.80 19.50 -2.29
C ALA A 146 18.99 19.37 -0.99
N LEU A 147 17.93 20.17 -0.84
CA LEU A 147 17.03 20.12 0.31
C LEU A 147 16.33 18.77 0.48
N ALA A 148 15.94 18.13 -0.63
CA ALA A 148 15.34 16.79 -0.58
C ALA A 148 16.35 15.76 -0.06
N ARG A 149 17.60 15.82 -0.53
CA ARG A 149 18.67 14.93 -0.09
C ARG A 149 18.98 15.11 1.39
N GLU A 150 19.11 16.34 1.86
CA GLU A 150 19.34 16.65 3.28
C GLU A 150 18.18 16.13 4.14
N ALA A 151 16.94 16.41 3.73
CA ALA A 151 15.75 15.94 4.45
C ALA A 151 15.66 14.42 4.53
N ALA A 152 16.04 13.71 3.45
CA ALA A 152 16.10 12.24 3.43
C ALA A 152 17.11 11.71 4.45
N ILE A 153 18.31 12.30 4.52
CA ILE A 153 19.35 11.91 5.48
C ILE A 153 18.85 12.13 6.92
N THR A 154 18.32 13.32 7.23
CA THR A 154 17.81 13.64 8.57
C THR A 154 16.70 12.69 9.02
N ARG A 155 15.88 12.19 8.10
CA ARG A 155 14.75 11.29 8.38
C ARG A 155 15.10 9.80 8.29
N ASN A 156 16.36 9.45 8.06
CA ASN A 156 16.80 8.06 7.82
C ASN A 156 16.02 7.40 6.65
N ILE A 157 15.87 8.13 5.55
CA ILE A 157 15.25 7.63 4.31
C ILE A 157 16.35 7.22 3.33
N GLN A 158 16.38 5.94 2.99
CA GLN A 158 17.31 5.40 2.01
C GLN A 158 16.78 5.66 0.59
N LEU A 159 17.53 6.43 -0.21
CA LEU A 159 17.20 6.66 -1.61
C LEU A 159 17.75 5.51 -2.46
N ILE A 160 16.87 4.76 -3.13
CA ILE A 160 17.24 3.73 -4.10
C ILE A 160 16.84 4.24 -5.49
N ARG A 161 17.77 4.26 -6.44
CA ARG A 161 17.49 4.57 -7.83
C ARG A 161 17.45 3.28 -8.63
N GLN A 162 16.38 3.08 -9.39
CA GLN A 162 16.33 2.00 -10.38
C GLN A 162 17.41 2.23 -11.44
N GLU A 163 18.09 1.16 -11.83
CA GLU A 163 19.18 1.19 -12.82
C GLU A 163 18.71 1.43 -14.26
#